data_AF-A0A499UQQ3-F1
#
_entry.id   AF-A0A499UQQ3-F1
#
_cell.length_a   1.000
_cell.length_b   1.000
_cell.length_c   1.000
_cell.angle_alpha   90.00
_cell.angle_beta   90.00
_cell.angle_gamma   90.00
#
_symmetry.space_group_name_H-M   'P 1'
#
loop_
_entity.id
_entity.type
_entity.pdbx_description
1 polymer ?
#
loop_
_entity_poly.entity_id
_entity_poly.type
_entity_poly.pdbx_seq_one_letter_code
_entity_poly.pdbx_strand_id
1 'polypeptide(L)'
;MLRLRIQRTALPRNALILADTPDPDCRNCEGVGGIPHDYGDCETGEYAGTDWEPCACWSQWRMLLLPLPRLPRWLHRGSSGSDPWGPGGYSNEPPF
;
A
#
# COMPACT_ATOMS: atom_id res chain seq x y z
N MET A 1 -18.22 4.60 -11.00
CA MET A 1 -17.19 5.47 -11.61
C MET A 1 -15.86 5.09 -11.00
N LEU A 2 -14.76 5.17 -11.75
CA LEU A 2 -13.42 4.84 -11.23
C LEU A 2 -12.97 5.90 -10.20
N ARG A 3 -12.58 5.48 -9.00
CA ARG A 3 -11.97 6.30 -7.94
C ARG A 3 -10.48 6.03 -7.92
N LEU A 4 -9.78 6.72 -8.82
CA LEU A 4 -8.35 6.55 -9.03
C LEU A 4 -7.55 7.10 -7.85
N ARG A 5 -6.65 6.28 -7.29
CA ARG A 5 -5.69 6.65 -6.26
C ARG A 5 -4.29 6.21 -6.66
N ILE A 6 -3.31 7.02 -6.30
CA ILE A 6 -1.90 6.66 -6.46
C ILE A 6 -1.53 5.69 -5.34
N GLN A 7 -1.01 4.53 -5.71
CA GLN A 7 -0.54 3.51 -4.78
C GLN A 7 0.89 3.12 -5.11
N ARG A 8 1.58 2.53 -4.12
CA ARG A 8 2.90 1.93 -4.32
C ARG A 8 2.74 0.42 -4.45
N THR A 9 3.31 -0.18 -5.49
CA THR A 9 3.36 -1.65 -5.61
C THR A 9 4.22 -2.24 -4.49
N ALA A 10 3.92 -3.50 -4.14
CA ALA A 10 4.72 -4.26 -3.19
C ALA A 10 6.13 -4.56 -3.73
N LEU A 11 7.06 -4.81 -2.80
CA LEU A 11 8.41 -5.27 -3.10
C LEU A 11 8.38 -6.58 -3.92
N PRO A 12 9.43 -6.89 -4.72
CA PRO A 12 10.72 -6.19 -4.83
C PRO A 12 10.78 -5.12 -5.95
N ARG A 13 9.69 -4.90 -6.69
CA ARG A 13 9.61 -3.92 -7.78
C ARG A 13 8.66 -2.80 -7.38
N ASN A 14 9.16 -1.91 -6.53
CA ASN A 14 8.42 -0.72 -6.14
C ASN A 14 8.18 0.15 -7.37
N ALA A 15 6.94 0.53 -7.60
CA ALA A 15 6.49 1.44 -8.63
C ALA A 15 5.29 2.22 -8.10
N LEU A 16 5.11 3.43 -8.58
CA LEU A 16 3.86 4.15 -8.42
C LEU A 16 2.90 3.68 -9.50
N ILE A 17 1.71 3.28 -9.06
CA ILE A 17 0.59 2.91 -9.92
C ILE A 17 -0.58 3.84 -9.66
N LEU A 18 -1.36 4.09 -10.69
CA LEU A 18 -2.71 4.61 -10.55
C LEU A 18 -3.65 3.41 -10.54
N ALA A 19 -4.34 3.19 -9.42
CA ALA A 19 -5.27 2.09 -9.27
C ALA A 19 -6.66 2.63 -8.92
N ASP A 20 -7.68 1.98 -9.45
CA ASP A 20 -9.03 2.19 -8.95
C ASP A 20 -9.17 1.61 -7.54
N THR A 21 -10.02 2.22 -6.71
CA THR A 21 -10.21 1.82 -5.31
C THR A 21 -11.69 1.73 -4.95
N PRO A 22 -12.07 0.79 -4.05
CA PRO A 22 -13.44 0.68 -3.56
C PRO A 22 -13.98 2.01 -3.04
N ASP A 23 -15.26 2.24 -3.27
CA ASP A 23 -15.96 3.34 -2.64
C ASP A 23 -16.10 3.06 -1.14
N PRO A 24 -15.51 3.89 -0.24
CA PRO A 24 -15.57 3.67 1.21
C PRO A 24 -17.00 3.63 1.75
N ASP A 25 -17.95 4.30 1.09
CA ASP A 25 -19.35 4.39 1.52
C ASP A 25 -20.26 3.46 0.69
N CYS A 26 -19.67 2.47 -0.02
CA CYS A 26 -20.43 1.53 -0.81
C CYS A 26 -21.37 0.70 0.08
N ARG A 27 -22.67 0.76 -0.19
CA ARG A 27 -23.68 -0.01 0.57
C ARG A 27 -23.59 -1.53 0.39
N ASN A 28 -22.91 -2.00 -0.65
CA ASN A 28 -22.84 -3.44 -0.95
C ASN A 28 -21.62 -4.09 -0.28
N CYS A 29 -20.46 -3.42 -0.32
CA CYS A 29 -19.21 -4.00 0.19
C CYS A 29 -18.59 -3.18 1.33
N GLU A 30 -19.24 -2.10 1.78
CA GLU A 30 -18.83 -1.28 2.93
C GLU A 30 -17.35 -0.82 2.86
N GLY A 31 -16.90 -0.45 1.66
CA GLY A 31 -15.51 -0.02 1.42
C GLY A 31 -14.47 -1.12 1.32
N VAL A 32 -14.83 -2.40 1.52
CA VAL A 32 -13.90 -3.54 1.40
C VAL A 32 -13.53 -3.82 -0.05
N GLY A 33 -14.49 -3.67 -0.97
CA GLY A 33 -14.32 -3.97 -2.40
C GLY A 33 -14.68 -5.41 -2.81
N GLY A 34 -15.05 -6.26 -1.86
CA GLY A 34 -15.58 -7.58 -2.13
C GLY A 34 -16.75 -7.90 -1.21
N ILE A 35 -17.58 -8.86 -1.62
CA ILE A 35 -18.69 -9.40 -0.85
C ILE A 35 -18.30 -10.82 -0.44
N PRO A 36 -18.12 -11.10 0.85
CA PRO A 36 -17.79 -12.45 1.33
C PRO A 36 -19.04 -13.34 1.33
N HIS A 37 -18.87 -14.58 0.88
CA HIS A 37 -19.88 -15.63 0.88
C HIS A 37 -19.33 -16.85 1.60
N ASP A 38 -19.71 -17.02 2.86
CA ASP A 38 -19.31 -18.18 3.66
C ASP A 38 -20.06 -19.44 3.18
N TYR A 39 -19.34 -20.56 3.08
CA TYR A 39 -19.92 -21.85 2.73
C TYR A 39 -19.47 -22.95 3.68
N GLY A 40 -20.35 -23.94 3.83
CA GLY A 40 -20.12 -25.11 4.66
C GLY A 40 -19.73 -26.35 3.85
N ASP A 41 -19.11 -27.31 4.51
CA ASP A 41 -18.86 -28.64 3.98
C ASP A 41 -20.19 -29.36 3.73
N CYS A 42 -20.33 -30.02 2.58
CA CYS A 42 -21.58 -30.65 2.17
C CYS A 42 -21.96 -31.88 3.03
N GLU A 43 -21.00 -32.52 3.70
CA GLU A 43 -21.22 -33.73 4.50
C GLU A 43 -21.39 -33.40 5.99
N THR A 44 -20.58 -32.49 6.54
CA THR A 44 -20.60 -32.17 7.98
C THR A 44 -21.40 -30.91 8.31
N GLY A 45 -21.62 -30.01 7.34
CA GLY A 45 -22.23 -28.69 7.55
C GLY A 45 -21.32 -27.71 8.30
N GLU A 46 -20.06 -28.09 8.59
CA GLU A 46 -19.09 -27.22 9.24
C GLU A 46 -18.56 -26.15 8.27
N TYR A 47 -18.02 -25.04 8.80
CA TYR A 47 -17.43 -24.00 7.97
C TYR A 47 -16.27 -24.55 7.12
N ALA A 48 -16.38 -24.40 5.81
CA ALA A 48 -15.39 -24.88 4.84
C ALA A 48 -14.58 -23.76 4.20
N GLY A 49 -15.12 -22.54 4.13
CA GLY A 49 -14.41 -21.39 3.57
C GLY A 49 -15.30 -20.19 3.31
N THR A 50 -14.68 -19.16 2.74
CA THR A 50 -15.34 -17.93 2.29
C THR A 50 -14.92 -17.65 0.86
N ASP A 51 -15.88 -17.59 -0.05
CA ASP A 51 -15.68 -17.08 -1.39
C ASP A 51 -15.84 -15.56 -1.41
N TRP A 52 -15.10 -14.89 -2.30
CA TRP A 52 -15.14 -13.43 -2.41
C TRP A 52 -15.61 -13.01 -3.79
N GLU A 53 -16.78 -12.38 -3.84
CA GLU A 53 -17.30 -11.79 -5.06
C GLU A 53 -16.83 -10.34 -5.20
N PRO A 54 -16.29 -9.91 -6.36
CA PRO A 54 -15.84 -8.55 -6.55
C PRO A 54 -17.03 -7.57 -6.59
N CYS A 55 -16.95 -6.48 -5.84
CA CYS A 55 -18.00 -5.46 -5.85
C CYS A 55 -17.93 -4.58 -7.10
N ALA A 56 -19.07 -4.33 -7.74
CA ALA A 56 -19.16 -3.46 -8.93
C ALA A 56 -18.92 -1.96 -8.66
N CYS A 57 -18.72 -1.53 -7.40
CA CYS A 57 -18.44 -0.13 -7.09
C CYS A 57 -17.04 0.33 -7.54
N TRP A 58 -16.14 -0.61 -7.81
CA TRP A 58 -14.78 -0.40 -8.30
C TRP A 58 -14.40 -1.52 -9.28
N SER A 59 -13.20 -1.45 -9.82
CA SER A 59 -12.66 -2.40 -10.78
C SER A 59 -11.18 -2.69 -10.52
N GLN A 60 -10.68 -3.79 -11.07
CA GLN A 60 -9.25 -4.14 -10.97
C GLN A 60 -8.35 -3.31 -11.90
N TRP A 61 -8.86 -2.18 -12.41
CA TRP A 61 -8.12 -1.33 -13.31
C TRP A 61 -6.91 -0.71 -12.61
N ARG A 62 -5.77 -0.78 -13.28
CA ARG A 62 -4.51 -0.21 -12.80
C ARG A 62 -3.60 0.17 -13.96
N MET A 63 -2.83 1.22 -13.78
CA MET A 63 -1.84 1.70 -14.73
C MET A 63 -0.54 2.03 -14.01
N LEU A 64 0.60 1.62 -14.57
CA LEU A 64 1.91 1.99 -14.05
C LEU A 64 2.22 3.43 -14.43
N LEU A 65 2.53 4.26 -13.44
CA LEU A 65 2.92 5.65 -13.65
C LEU A 65 4.44 5.78 -13.75
N LEU A 66 5.15 5.30 -12.74
CA LEU A 66 6.61 5.46 -12.65
C LEU A 66 7.24 4.33 -11.83
N PRO A 67 8.27 3.62 -12.33
CA PRO A 67 9.05 2.70 -11.51
C PRO A 67 9.84 3.50 -10.45
N LEU A 68 9.80 3.05 -9.19
CA LEU A 68 10.59 3.69 -8.13
C LEU A 68 12.00 3.08 -8.11
N PRO A 69 13.04 3.90 -7.90
CA PRO A 69 14.40 3.39 -7.78
C PRO A 69 14.48 2.39 -6.63
N ARG A 70 15.18 1.27 -6.85
CA ARG A 70 15.51 0.33 -5.77
C ARG A 70 16.37 1.10 -4.76
N LEU A 71 15.96 1.12 -3.49
CA LEU A 71 16.77 1.70 -2.42
C LEU A 71 18.20 1.13 -2.55
N PRO A 72 19.21 1.98 -2.80
CA PRO A 72 20.57 1.51 -2.97
C PRO A 72 21.01 0.80 -1.69
N ARG A 73 21.61 -0.39 -1.84
CA ARG A 73 22.07 -1.24 -0.72
C ARG A 73 23.00 -0.52 0.26
N TRP A 74 23.56 0.63 -0.14
CA TRP A 74 24.40 1.50 0.68
C TRP A 74 23.64 2.17 1.83
N LEU A 75 22.33 2.41 1.70
CA LEU A 75 21.50 2.92 2.80
C LEU A 75 21.21 1.87 3.90
N HIS A 76 21.55 0.60 3.66
CA HIS A 76 21.47 -0.47 4.66
C HIS A 76 22.82 -0.75 5.33
N ARG A 77 23.90 -0.08 4.92
CA ARG A 77 25.21 -0.21 5.57
C ARG A 77 25.34 0.90 6.60
N GLY A 78 25.25 0.53 7.87
CA GLY A 78 25.37 1.46 8.99
C GLY A 78 26.56 2.40 8.83
N SER A 79 26.25 3.69 8.84
CA SER A 79 26.94 4.74 9.60
C SER A 79 28.37 4.41 10.05
N SER A 80 29.35 4.70 9.20
CA SER A 80 30.67 5.19 9.66
C SER A 80 31.06 6.52 8.98
N GLY A 81 30.12 7.14 8.28
CA GLY A 81 30.29 8.48 7.71
C GLY A 81 29.59 9.47 8.62
N SER A 82 30.39 10.35 9.24
CA SER A 82 29.96 11.46 10.09
C SER A 82 28.64 12.07 9.63
N ASP A 83 27.68 12.16 10.54
CA ASP A 83 26.46 12.95 10.34
C ASP A 83 26.87 14.41 10.04
N PRO A 84 26.52 14.99 8.87
CA PRO A 84 26.77 16.38 8.58
C PRO A 84 26.01 17.35 9.52
N TRP A 85 25.00 16.84 10.22
CA TRP A 85 24.16 17.57 11.18
C TRP A 85 24.38 17.10 12.62
N GLY A 86 25.48 16.39 12.88
CA GLY A 86 25.87 16.01 14.23
C GLY A 86 26.02 17.25 15.14
N PRO A 87 25.96 17.07 16.47
CA PRO A 87 25.76 18.15 17.45
C PRO A 87 26.85 19.25 17.48
N GLY A 88 27.86 19.20 16.62
CA GLY A 88 28.87 20.25 16.42
C GLY A 88 28.54 21.27 15.32
N GLY A 89 27.37 21.20 14.68
CA GLY A 89 26.96 22.10 13.59
C GLY A 89 26.38 23.46 14.01
N TYR A 90 26.14 23.67 15.32
CA TYR A 90 25.71 24.96 15.83
C TYR A 90 26.93 25.74 16.33
N SER A 91 27.17 26.91 15.73
CA SER A 91 28.09 27.89 16.30
C SER A 91 27.57 28.29 17.68
N ASN A 92 28.43 28.21 18.70
CA ASN A 92 28.14 28.75 20.03
C ASN A 92 28.31 30.27 20.11
N GLU A 93 28.64 30.94 18.99
CA GLU A 93 28.75 32.40 18.92
C GLU A 93 27.34 33.00 18.74
N PRO A 94 26.79 33.71 19.75
CA PRO A 94 25.53 34.43 19.60
C PRO A 94 25.76 35.67 18.70
N PRO A 95 24.76 36.12 17.92
CA PRO A 95 24.97 37.20 16.97
C PRO A 95 24.88 38.57 17.68
N PHE A 96 25.96 39.02 18.34
CA PHE A 96 26.17 40.44 18.69
C PHE A 96 27.65 40.80 18.63
#